data_AF-A0A533REE4-F1
#
_entry.id   AF-A0A533REE4-F1
#
_cell.length_a   1.000
_cell.length_b   1.000
_cell.length_c   1.000
_cell.angle_alpha   90.00
_cell.angle_beta   90.00
_cell.angle_gamma   90.00
#
_symmetry.space_group_name_H-M   'P 1'
#
loop_
_entity.id
_entity.type
_entity.pdbx_description
1 polymer ?
#
loop_
_entity_poly.entity_id
_entity_poly.type
_entity_poly.pdbx_seq_one_letter_code
_entity_poly.pdbx_strand_id
1 'polypeptide(L)'
;MGVRLWMRLFAITVLLLSFSAGIVFAEQSRPGRLITLDNKEIVFESIKNRDTVKGWWNGSAIAVPVDTVSEITLFEAPKVDYSIIGNNIKTGLVGLTRRSDGKKFVLNDAFLPSDCNCSYLTYTYRNPFTGEVLQANAAIDGLQQIIFDDGVR
;
A
#
# COMPACT_ATOMS: atom_id res chain seq x y z
N MET A 1 -8.75 27.72 -44.31
CA MET A 1 -7.58 27.02 -43.69
C MET A 1 -7.69 26.84 -42.16
N GLY A 2 -8.58 27.54 -41.43
CA GLY A 2 -8.64 27.46 -39.95
C GLY A 2 -9.18 26.15 -39.36
N VAL A 3 -10.18 25.51 -39.98
CA VAL A 3 -10.87 24.34 -39.38
C VAL A 3 -9.97 23.10 -39.27
N ARG A 4 -9.06 22.88 -40.24
CA ARG A 4 -8.10 21.77 -40.19
C ARG A 4 -7.03 21.95 -39.11
N LEU A 5 -6.63 23.19 -38.82
CA LEU A 5 -5.67 23.48 -37.75
C LEU A 5 -6.32 23.28 -36.38
N TRP A 6 -7.57 23.72 -36.22
CA TRP A 6 -8.36 23.53 -35.00
C TRP A 6 -8.63 22.06 -34.67
N MET A 7 -8.99 21.23 -35.66
CA MET A 7 -9.16 19.80 -35.43
C MET A 7 -7.87 19.10 -35.02
N ARG A 8 -6.71 19.52 -35.55
CA ARG A 8 -5.41 18.97 -35.14
C ARG A 8 -5.06 19.35 -33.71
N LEU A 9 -5.29 20.60 -33.31
CA LEU A 9 -5.08 21.05 -31.94
C LEU A 9 -5.98 20.31 -30.95
N PHE A 10 -7.25 20.12 -31.30
CA PHE A 10 -8.19 19.38 -30.48
C PHE A 10 -7.78 17.90 -30.33
N ALA A 11 -7.35 17.26 -31.42
CA ALA A 11 -6.84 15.90 -31.39
C ALA A 11 -5.59 15.77 -30.50
N ILE A 12 -4.65 16.72 -30.59
CA ILE A 12 -3.45 16.74 -29.75
C ILE A 12 -3.81 16.92 -28.27
N THR A 13 -4.76 17.80 -27.94
CA THR A 13 -5.21 17.97 -26.54
C THR A 13 -5.91 16.74 -25.99
N VAL A 14 -6.72 16.05 -26.80
CA VAL A 14 -7.37 14.79 -26.40
C VAL A 14 -6.33 13.68 -26.20
N LEU A 15 -5.30 13.64 -27.04
CA LEU A 15 -4.23 12.64 -26.95
C LEU A 15 -3.30 12.88 -25.76
N LEU A 16 -3.06 14.14 -25.39
CA LEU A 16 -2.35 14.51 -24.16
C LEU A 16 -3.16 14.19 -22.90
N LEU A 17 -4.48 14.42 -22.92
CA LEU A 17 -5.39 14.06 -21.83
C LEU A 17 -5.55 12.56 -21.64
N SER A 18 -5.54 11.77 -22.73
CA SER A 18 -5.57 10.31 -22.62
C SER A 18 -4.23 9.75 -22.13
N PHE A 19 -3.10 10.39 -22.49
CA PHE A 19 -1.79 10.02 -21.96
C PHE A 19 -1.67 10.29 -20.46
N SER A 20 -2.20 11.41 -19.96
CA SER A 20 -2.17 11.69 -18.51
C SER A 20 -3.07 10.75 -17.72
N ALA A 21 -4.23 10.35 -18.27
CA ALA A 21 -5.10 9.36 -17.64
C ALA A 21 -4.46 7.96 -17.56
N GLY A 22 -3.66 7.56 -18.56
CA GLY A 22 -2.98 6.26 -18.58
C GLY A 22 -1.88 6.09 -17.52
N ILE A 23 -1.28 7.20 -17.06
CA ILE A 23 -0.18 7.17 -16.07
C ILE A 23 -0.72 7.01 -14.64
N VAL A 24 -1.96 7.45 -14.37
CA VAL A 24 -2.57 7.38 -13.03
C VAL A 24 -3.00 5.95 -12.65
N PHE A 25 -3.26 5.07 -13.63
CA PHE A 25 -3.66 3.67 -13.41
C PHE A 25 -2.50 2.67 -13.54
N ALA A 26 -1.26 3.14 -13.62
CA ALA A 26 -0.12 2.24 -13.43
C ALA A 26 -0.13 1.80 -11.97
N GLU A 27 -0.76 0.64 -11.70
CA GLU A 27 -0.69 -0.10 -10.45
C GLU A 27 0.80 -0.16 -10.07
N GLN A 28 1.21 0.69 -9.12
CA GLN A 28 2.61 0.83 -8.75
C GLN A 28 3.04 -0.48 -8.09
N SER A 29 3.55 -1.40 -8.91
CA SER A 29 4.17 -2.62 -8.43
C SER A 29 5.41 -2.24 -7.66
N ARG A 30 5.26 -2.14 -6.34
CA ARG A 30 6.31 -1.81 -5.40
C ARG A 30 6.68 -3.09 -4.66
N PRO A 31 7.76 -3.76 -5.06
CA PRO A 31 8.16 -5.02 -4.44
C PRO A 31 8.62 -4.78 -3.01
N GLY A 32 8.66 -5.87 -2.25
CA GLY A 32 9.14 -5.84 -0.89
C GLY A 32 9.02 -7.19 -0.21
N ARG A 33 9.07 -7.16 1.11
CA ARG A 33 8.97 -8.35 1.95
C ARG A 33 8.11 -8.09 3.18
N LEU A 34 7.30 -9.09 3.51
CA LEU A 34 6.57 -9.19 4.75
C LEU A 34 7.39 -10.04 5.72
N ILE A 35 7.55 -9.57 6.96
CA ILE A 35 8.15 -10.32 8.04
C ILE A 35 7.03 -10.69 9.00
N THR A 36 6.84 -11.99 9.22
CA THR A 36 5.85 -12.48 10.19
C THR A 36 6.40 -12.49 11.61
N LEU A 37 5.54 -12.65 12.61
CA LEU A 37 5.95 -12.81 14.02
C LEU A 37 6.87 -14.04 14.23
N ASP A 38 6.74 -15.06 13.39
CA ASP A 38 7.64 -16.24 13.36
C ASP A 38 8.99 -15.93 12.67
N ASN A 39 9.25 -14.67 12.32
CA ASN A 39 10.42 -14.24 11.55
C ASN A 39 10.53 -14.91 10.16
N LYS A 40 9.40 -15.29 9.56
CA LYS A 40 9.36 -15.79 8.18
C LYS A 40 9.28 -14.60 7.23
N GLU A 41 10.15 -14.60 6.22
CA GLU A 41 10.13 -13.60 5.16
C GLU A 41 9.29 -14.09 3.98
N ILE A 42 8.34 -13.27 3.55
CA ILE A 42 7.50 -13.50 2.37
C ILE A 42 7.76 -12.36 1.39
N VAL A 43 8.36 -12.68 0.24
CA VAL A 43 8.64 -11.70 -0.82
C VAL A 43 7.37 -11.46 -1.64
N PHE A 44 7.07 -10.19 -1.91
CA PHE A 44 5.95 -9.77 -2.75
C PHE A 44 6.39 -8.82 -3.86
N GLU A 45 5.64 -8.82 -4.96
CA GLU A 45 5.81 -7.91 -6.11
C GLU A 45 4.95 -6.65 -5.92
N SER A 46 3.72 -6.79 -5.39
CA SER A 46 2.85 -5.67 -5.03
C SER A 46 1.90 -6.00 -3.88
N ILE A 47 1.43 -4.96 -3.17
CA ILE A 47 0.33 -5.03 -2.20
C ILE A 47 -0.91 -4.42 -2.84
N LYS A 48 -2.06 -5.09 -2.74
CA LYS A 48 -3.32 -4.62 -3.31
C LYS A 48 -4.20 -3.92 -2.27
N ASN A 49 -4.89 -2.87 -2.69
CA ASN A 49 -5.93 -2.16 -1.92
C ASN A 49 -5.46 -1.67 -0.54
N ARG A 50 -4.21 -1.19 -0.44
CA ARG A 50 -3.57 -0.72 0.80
C ARG A 50 -2.70 0.49 0.49
N ASP A 51 -3.34 1.60 0.13
CA ASP A 51 -2.61 2.77 -0.40
C ASP A 51 -2.22 3.77 0.69
N THR A 52 -2.84 3.68 1.86
CA THR A 52 -2.61 4.60 2.98
C THR A 52 -2.51 3.85 4.30
N VAL A 53 -1.82 4.45 5.27
CA VAL A 53 -1.87 4.11 6.69
C VAL A 53 -2.57 5.25 7.41
N LYS A 54 -3.63 4.96 8.16
CA LYS A 54 -4.38 5.96 8.93
C LYS A 54 -4.12 5.77 10.41
N GLY A 55 -3.97 6.85 11.15
CA GLY A 55 -3.78 6.80 12.60
C GLY A 55 -3.68 8.19 13.20
N TRP A 56 -3.22 8.26 14.45
CA TRP A 56 -3.06 9.48 15.21
C TRP A 56 -1.60 9.75 15.51
N TRP A 57 -1.14 10.95 15.19
CA TRP A 57 0.19 11.42 15.53
C TRP A 57 0.07 12.70 16.36
N ASN A 58 0.62 12.70 17.57
CA ASN A 58 0.57 13.84 18.50
C ASN A 58 -0.84 14.43 18.69
N GLY A 59 -1.86 13.57 18.79
CA GLY A 59 -3.26 13.98 18.98
C GLY A 59 -3.97 14.48 17.72
N SER A 60 -3.32 14.43 16.55
CA SER A 60 -3.93 14.77 15.26
C SER A 60 -4.11 13.52 14.40
N ALA A 61 -5.29 13.38 13.78
CA ALA A 61 -5.54 12.33 12.80
C ALA A 61 -4.73 12.60 11.53
N ILE A 62 -4.00 11.60 11.05
CA ILE A 62 -3.18 11.67 9.84
C ILE A 62 -3.45 10.46 8.95
N ALA A 63 -3.43 10.69 7.64
CA ALA A 63 -3.38 9.64 6.63
C ALA A 63 -2.05 9.76 5.89
N VAL A 64 -1.23 8.71 6.00
CA VAL A 64 0.09 8.66 5.40
C VAL A 64 0.04 7.74 4.17
N PRO A 65 0.29 8.26 2.96
CA PRO A 65 0.40 7.46 1.75
C PRO A 65 1.56 6.43 1.85
N VAL A 66 1.31 5.18 1.46
CA VAL A 66 2.27 4.07 1.60
C VAL A 66 3.52 4.28 0.72
N ASP A 67 3.38 4.93 -0.42
CA ASP A 67 4.48 5.33 -1.32
C ASP A 67 5.54 6.23 -0.65
N THR A 68 5.15 6.99 0.37
CA THR A 68 6.06 7.84 1.17
C THR A 68 6.77 7.08 2.29
N VAL A 69 6.44 5.81 2.51
CA VAL A 69 6.92 4.99 3.63
C VAL A 69 7.77 3.84 3.12
N SER A 70 9.02 3.72 3.57
CA SER A 70 9.95 2.62 3.24
C SER A 70 9.74 1.35 4.07
N GLU A 71 9.27 1.49 5.30
CA GLU A 71 9.06 0.38 6.23
C GLU A 71 7.84 0.68 7.12
N ILE A 72 7.01 -0.33 7.35
CA ILE A 72 5.89 -0.31 8.28
C ILE A 72 6.16 -1.38 9.35
N THR A 73 6.27 -0.98 10.60
CA THR A 73 6.43 -1.87 11.75
C THR A 73 5.11 -1.98 12.51
N LEU A 74 4.62 -3.18 12.76
CA LEU A 74 3.41 -3.44 13.54
C LEU A 74 3.84 -3.80 14.97
N PHE A 75 3.82 -2.82 15.89
CA PHE A 75 4.17 -3.07 17.30
C PHE A 75 3.07 -3.82 18.02
N GLU A 76 1.83 -3.43 17.74
CA GLU A 76 0.65 -4.18 18.12
C GLU A 76 -0.12 -4.45 16.83
N ALA A 77 -0.18 -5.72 16.43
CA ALA A 77 -0.92 -6.08 15.24
C ALA A 77 -2.41 -5.71 15.44
N PRO A 78 -3.02 -4.98 14.49
CA PRO A 78 -4.41 -4.56 14.62
C PRO A 78 -5.29 -5.80 14.70
N LYS A 79 -6.05 -5.92 15.80
CA LYS A 79 -6.93 -7.06 16.03
C LYS A 79 -8.28 -6.79 15.36
N VAL A 80 -8.70 -7.68 14.47
CA VAL A 80 -10.04 -7.59 13.89
C VAL A 80 -11.00 -8.37 14.78
N ASP A 81 -11.84 -7.67 15.54
CA ASP A 81 -12.93 -8.28 16.30
C ASP A 81 -14.17 -8.38 15.40
N TYR A 82 -14.57 -9.60 15.08
CA TYR A 82 -15.81 -9.86 14.37
C TYR A 82 -16.98 -9.82 15.36
N SER A 83 -17.89 -8.86 15.19
CA SER A 83 -19.16 -8.81 15.90
C SER A 83 -20.31 -8.91 14.90
N ILE A 84 -21.43 -9.51 15.32
CA ILE A 84 -22.68 -9.64 14.55
C ILE A 84 -23.24 -8.25 14.17
N ILE A 85 -22.82 -7.20 14.88
CA ILE A 85 -23.26 -5.80 14.71
C ILE A 85 -22.32 -5.01 13.77
N GLY A 86 -21.16 -5.57 13.41
CA GLY A 86 -20.18 -4.94 12.52
C GLY A 86 -18.75 -5.41 12.78
N ASN A 87 -17.87 -5.28 11.78
CA ASN A 87 -16.45 -5.55 11.94
C ASN A 87 -15.81 -4.39 12.71
N ASN A 88 -15.28 -4.65 13.89
CA ASN A 88 -14.54 -3.65 14.66
C ASN A 88 -13.04 -3.89 14.45
N ILE A 89 -12.39 -3.03 13.66
CA ILE A 89 -10.94 -3.07 13.50
C ILE A 89 -10.37 -2.41 14.76
N LYS A 90 -9.83 -3.19 15.69
CA LYS A 90 -9.02 -2.63 16.77
C LYS A 90 -7.76 -2.08 16.13
N THR A 91 -7.61 -0.78 16.29
CA THR A 91 -6.43 -0.04 15.90
C THR A 91 -5.23 -0.49 16.74
N GLY A 92 -4.03 -0.41 16.17
CA GLY A 92 -2.79 -0.81 16.82
C GLY A 92 -1.74 0.30 16.82
N LEU A 93 -0.58 0.01 17.36
CA LEU A 93 0.59 0.89 17.28
C LEU A 93 1.41 0.54 16.03
N VAL A 94 1.53 1.49 15.11
CA VAL A 94 2.25 1.31 13.84
C VAL A 94 3.41 2.28 13.73
N GLY A 95 4.62 1.74 13.55
CA GLY A 95 5.81 2.50 13.19
C GLY A 95 5.89 2.68 11.68
N LEU A 96 6.24 3.88 11.23
CA LEU A 96 6.48 4.21 9.82
C LEU A 96 7.87 4.79 9.67
N THR A 97 8.67 4.24 8.76
CA THR A 97 9.95 4.81 8.34
C THR A 97 9.75 5.59 7.04
N ARG A 98 9.89 6.91 7.08
CA ARG A 98 9.72 7.77 5.90
C ARG A 98 10.80 7.48 4.86
N ARG A 99 10.38 7.31 3.60
CA ARG A 99 11.26 6.98 2.48
C ARG A 99 12.29 8.07 2.15
N SER A 100 11.92 9.34 2.31
CA SER A 100 12.77 10.46 1.88
C SER A 100 13.99 10.72 2.76
N ASP A 101 13.89 10.49 4.06
CA ASP A 101 14.90 10.85 5.06
C ASP A 101 15.19 9.75 6.10
N GLY A 102 14.53 8.60 6.00
CA GLY A 102 14.68 7.48 6.92
C GLY A 102 14.14 7.73 8.33
N LYS A 103 13.44 8.85 8.58
CA LYS A 103 12.93 9.16 9.92
C LYS A 103 11.79 8.24 10.31
N LYS A 104 11.79 7.82 11.57
CA LYS A 104 10.77 6.94 12.14
C LYS A 104 9.73 7.74 12.89
N PHE A 105 8.46 7.41 12.67
CA PHE A 105 7.30 8.01 13.33
C PHE A 105 6.42 6.89 13.84
N VAL A 106 5.78 7.10 15.00
CA VAL A 106 4.82 6.15 15.55
C VAL A 106 3.44 6.75 15.45
N LEU A 107 2.53 6.00 14.82
CA LEU A 107 1.12 6.31 14.81
C LEU A 107 0.41 5.48 15.90
N ASN A 108 -0.32 6.18 16.75
CA ASN A 108 -1.24 5.58 17.71
C ASN A 108 -2.58 5.32 17.03
N ASP A 109 -3.32 4.34 17.50
CA ASP A 109 -4.61 3.97 16.94
C ASP A 109 -4.58 3.89 15.40
N ALA A 110 -3.55 3.22 14.90
CA ALA A 110 -3.26 3.12 13.49
C ALA A 110 -3.75 1.82 12.88
N PHE A 111 -4.15 1.90 11.62
CA PHE A 111 -4.57 0.77 10.82
C PHE A 111 -4.26 1.03 9.35
N LEU A 112 -4.09 -0.05 8.60
CA LEU A 112 -4.09 -0.01 7.16
C LEU A 112 -5.56 -0.22 6.73
N PRO A 113 -6.23 0.75 6.09
CA PRO A 113 -7.55 0.55 5.46
C PRO A 113 -7.46 -0.37 4.23
N SER A 114 -8.54 -1.08 3.92
CA SER A 114 -8.75 -1.79 2.64
C SER A 114 -10.23 -1.89 2.34
N ASP A 115 -10.55 -1.98 1.06
CA ASP A 115 -11.90 -2.08 0.53
C ASP A 115 -12.53 -3.47 0.74
N CYS A 116 -11.73 -4.47 1.14
CA CYS A 116 -12.19 -5.82 1.39
C CYS A 116 -11.54 -6.41 2.65
N ASN A 117 -12.24 -7.33 3.31
CA ASN A 117 -11.91 -8.03 4.56
C ASN A 117 -10.62 -7.56 5.28
N CYS A 118 -10.81 -6.77 6.34
CA CYS A 118 -9.75 -6.00 7.00
C CYS A 118 -8.65 -6.81 7.68
N SER A 119 -8.79 -8.14 7.75
CA SER A 119 -7.92 -9.08 8.48
C SER A 119 -6.75 -9.58 7.67
N TYR A 120 -6.80 -9.43 6.34
CA TYR A 120 -5.78 -9.94 5.43
C TYR A 120 -5.13 -8.81 4.64
N LEU A 121 -3.84 -8.98 4.39
CA LEU A 121 -3.08 -8.23 3.40
C LEU A 121 -2.97 -9.08 2.14
N THR A 122 -3.58 -8.63 1.05
CA THR A 122 -3.49 -9.27 -0.25
C THR A 122 -2.25 -8.78 -0.97
N TYR A 123 -1.40 -9.71 -1.38
CA TYR A 123 -0.17 -9.41 -2.11
C TYR A 123 -0.06 -10.29 -3.35
N THR A 124 0.67 -9.80 -4.34
CA THR A 124 1.08 -10.58 -5.51
C THR A 124 2.52 -11.04 -5.34
N TYR A 125 2.84 -12.22 -5.87
CA TYR A 125 4.20 -12.73 -5.88
C TYR A 125 4.45 -13.48 -7.18
N ARG A 126 5.71 -13.51 -7.61
CA ARG A 126 6.12 -14.30 -8.77
C ARG A 126 6.56 -15.69 -8.33
N ASN A 127 5.93 -16.72 -8.89
CA ASN A 127 6.34 -18.09 -8.64
C ASN A 127 7.78 -18.31 -9.17
N PRO A 128 8.74 -18.73 -8.35
CA PRO A 128 10.13 -18.89 -8.78
C PRO A 128 10.34 -20.05 -9.76
N PHE A 129 9.40 -21.01 -9.85
CA PHE A 129 9.50 -22.19 -10.71
C PHE A 129 8.74 -22.02 -12.04
N THR A 130 7.57 -21.37 -12.02
CA THR A 130 6.74 -21.19 -13.23
C THR A 130 6.83 -19.79 -13.82
N GLY A 131 7.34 -18.80 -13.07
CA GLY A 131 7.42 -17.40 -13.50
C GLY A 131 6.07 -16.66 -13.51
N GLU A 132 4.97 -17.35 -13.19
CA GLU A 132 3.62 -16.79 -13.15
C GLU A 132 3.44 -15.84 -11.95
N VAL A 133 2.64 -14.78 -12.14
CA VAL A 133 2.26 -13.87 -11.06
C VAL A 133 1.00 -14.41 -10.40
N LEU A 134 1.12 -14.76 -9.13
CA LEU A 134 0.05 -15.32 -8.32
C LEU A 134 -0.33 -14.35 -7.20
N GLN A 135 -1.54 -14.52 -6.66
CA GLN A 135 -2.05 -13.73 -5.56
C GLN A 135 -2.15 -14.60 -4.30
N ALA A 136 -1.78 -14.05 -3.16
CA ALA A 136 -1.90 -14.68 -1.86
C ALA A 136 -2.34 -13.67 -0.80
N ASN A 137 -2.74 -14.19 0.36
CA ASN A 137 -3.20 -13.41 1.51
C ASN A 137 -2.32 -13.73 2.72
N ALA A 138 -1.84 -12.70 3.39
CA ALA A 138 -1.18 -12.81 4.69
C ALA A 138 -2.11 -12.26 5.79
N ALA A 139 -2.24 -12.96 6.91
CA ALA A 139 -3.03 -12.48 8.03
C ALA A 139 -2.28 -11.35 8.74
N ILE A 140 -2.95 -10.22 8.98
CA ILE A 140 -2.29 -9.00 9.52
C ILE A 140 -1.90 -9.18 10.99
N ASP A 141 -2.65 -10.00 11.73
CA ASP A 141 -2.34 -10.37 13.11
C ASP A 141 -1.01 -11.13 13.26
N GLY A 142 -0.59 -11.85 12.22
CA GLY A 142 0.68 -12.56 12.13
C GLY A 142 1.84 -11.75 11.54
N LEU A 143 1.62 -10.49 11.15
CA LEU A 143 2.65 -9.64 10.55
C LEU A 143 3.38 -8.80 11.61
N GLN A 144 4.70 -8.75 11.49
CA GLN A 144 5.58 -7.93 12.30
C GLN A 144 6.04 -6.69 11.54
N GLN A 145 6.46 -6.84 10.28
CA GLN A 145 6.98 -5.74 9.46
C GLN A 145 6.61 -5.90 7.99
N ILE A 146 6.52 -4.76 7.30
CA ILE A 146 6.44 -4.65 5.84
C ILE A 146 7.61 -3.77 5.43
N ILE A 147 8.51 -4.31 4.62
CA ILE A 147 9.68 -3.57 4.11
C ILE A 147 9.52 -3.48 2.60
N PHE A 148 9.62 -2.27 2.07
CA PHE A 148 9.57 -2.05 0.63
C PHE A 148 10.98 -1.99 0.03
N ASP A 149 11.18 -2.70 -1.08
CA ASP A 149 12.45 -2.72 -1.81
C ASP A 149 12.52 -1.52 -2.76
N ASP A 150 12.78 -0.34 -2.20
CA ASP A 150 12.89 0.91 -2.98
C ASP A 150 14.23 1.07 -3.72
N GLY A 151 15.09 0.05 -3.69
CA GLY A 151 16.44 0.11 -4.29
C GLY A 151 17.40 1.06 -3.57
N VAL A 152 17.02 1.62 -2.42
CA VAL A 152 17.88 2.49 -1.60
C VAL A 152 18.60 1.61 -0.57
N ARG A 153 19.80 1.14 -0.94
CA ARG A 153 20.83 0.72 0.02
C ARG A 153 21.98 1.71 -0.05
#